data_AF-A0A6C2UUY5-F1
#
_entry.id   AF-A0A6C2UUY5-F1
#
_cell.length_a   1.000
_cell.length_b   1.000
_cell.length_c   1.000
_cell.angle_alpha   90.00
_cell.angle_beta   90.00
_cell.angle_gamma   90.00
#
_symmetry.space_group_name_H-M   'P 1'
#
loop_
_entity.id
_entity.type
_entity.pdbx_description
1 polymer ?
#
loop_
_entity_poly.entity_id
_entity_poly.type
_entity_poly.pdbx_seq_one_letter_code
_entity_poly.pdbx_strand_id
1 'polypeptide(L)'
;MAERENQLDALRKHAAGVLPEFKGTVVHDYWKSYYHYKCSHALCNARHLRDLTYIHEQMGQPWAEEAIETLLSIKEGVEAAKAAGSATLAPETLLGFERRWDEIFAKGYVANPDPPPPKKKKRGPPAKGKARSLVERFDHRRREVLAFMHDFDIPFDNNLAERDLRMNKVKQKISGCFRDTGHSEDFCRIRSYICTARKNTTGAFEALSGLFQGHPAMSAAPE
;
A
#
# COMPACT_ATOMS: atom_id res chain seq x y z
N MET A 1 -14.98 -24.48 -6.56
CA MET A 1 -14.42 -24.52 -5.19
C MET A 1 -12.92 -24.81 -5.22
N ALA A 2 -12.47 -25.87 -5.92
CA ALA A 2 -11.06 -26.19 -6.13
C ALA A 2 -10.20 -25.04 -6.72
N GLU A 3 -10.76 -24.19 -7.59
CA GLU A 3 -10.05 -23.03 -8.17
C GLU A 3 -9.79 -21.90 -7.16
N ARG A 4 -10.72 -21.68 -6.21
CA ARG A 4 -10.52 -20.75 -5.08
C ARG A 4 -9.53 -21.30 -4.07
N GLU A 5 -9.52 -22.61 -3.87
CA GLU A 5 -8.64 -23.32 -2.95
C GLU A 5 -7.18 -23.29 -3.44
N ASN A 6 -6.96 -23.55 -4.74
CA ASN A 6 -5.64 -23.38 -5.37
C ASN A 6 -5.16 -21.93 -5.38
N GLN A 7 -6.05 -20.94 -5.52
CA GLN A 7 -5.69 -19.52 -5.37
C GLN A 7 -5.32 -19.18 -3.92
N LEU A 8 -6.03 -19.74 -2.93
CA LEU A 8 -5.72 -19.55 -1.52
C LEU A 8 -4.38 -20.18 -1.12
N ASP A 9 -4.06 -21.37 -1.63
CA ASP A 9 -2.79 -22.05 -1.36
C ASP A 9 -1.61 -21.39 -2.07
N ALA A 10 -1.81 -20.84 -3.27
CA ALA A 10 -0.82 -19.97 -3.90
C ALA A 10 -0.58 -18.71 -3.05
N LEU A 11 -1.64 -18.03 -2.58
CA LEU A 11 -1.53 -16.85 -1.72
C LEU A 11 -0.85 -17.15 -0.37
N ARG A 12 -1.13 -18.30 0.25
CA ARG A 12 -0.45 -18.77 1.47
C ARG A 12 1.07 -18.92 1.28
N LYS A 13 1.50 -19.44 0.12
CA LYS A 13 2.93 -19.51 -0.24
C LYS A 13 3.56 -18.15 -0.51
N HIS A 14 2.81 -17.17 -1.02
CA HIS A 14 3.35 -15.86 -1.41
C HIS A 14 3.68 -14.92 -0.23
N ALA A 15 3.14 -15.15 0.97
CA ALA A 15 3.36 -14.30 2.14
C ALA A 15 4.36 -14.88 3.17
N ALA A 16 5.11 -15.93 2.81
CA ALA A 16 6.01 -16.64 3.73
C ALA A 16 5.33 -17.07 5.06
N GLY A 17 4.01 -17.31 5.04
CA GLY A 17 3.22 -17.65 6.23
C GLY A 17 2.81 -16.47 7.13
N VAL A 18 3.27 -15.24 6.87
CA VAL A 18 3.09 -14.10 7.80
C VAL A 18 1.68 -13.49 7.74
N LEU A 19 1.18 -13.18 6.54
CA LEU A 19 -0.12 -12.49 6.39
C LEU A 19 -1.36 -13.30 6.79
N PRO A 20 -1.42 -14.64 6.65
CA PRO A 20 -2.57 -15.43 7.10
C PRO A 20 -2.89 -15.29 8.60
N GLU A 21 -1.89 -15.06 9.44
CA GLU A 21 -2.04 -14.97 10.90
C GLU A 21 -2.07 -13.53 11.41
N PHE A 22 -1.56 -12.58 10.62
CA PHE A 22 -1.50 -11.17 10.97
C PHE A 22 -2.89 -10.55 11.22
N LYS A 23 -3.05 -9.87 12.36
CA LYS A 23 -4.31 -9.22 12.78
C LYS A 23 -4.30 -7.69 12.70
N GLY A 24 -3.15 -7.08 12.39
CA GLY A 24 -3.05 -5.63 12.26
C GLY A 24 -3.54 -5.12 10.90
N THR A 25 -3.17 -3.87 10.59
CA THR A 25 -3.49 -3.23 9.32
C THR A 25 -2.34 -3.35 8.33
N VAL A 26 -2.61 -3.90 7.14
CA VAL A 26 -1.65 -4.00 6.04
C VAL A 26 -1.82 -2.80 5.11
N VAL A 27 -0.76 -2.01 4.95
CA VAL A 27 -0.70 -0.92 3.97
C VAL A 27 -0.19 -1.45 2.63
N HIS A 28 -0.97 -1.33 1.56
CA HIS A 28 -0.59 -1.87 0.26
C HIS A 28 -1.00 -1.00 -0.94
N ASP A 29 -0.54 -1.38 -2.13
CA ASP A 29 -0.66 -0.63 -3.40
C ASP A 29 -1.97 -0.90 -4.17
N TYR A 30 -3.02 -1.34 -3.48
CA TYR A 30 -4.30 -1.73 -4.07
C TYR A 30 -4.25 -2.96 -5.02
N TRP A 31 -3.27 -3.87 -4.87
CA TRP A 31 -3.40 -5.16 -5.55
C TRP A 31 -4.59 -5.97 -4.99
N LYS A 32 -5.62 -6.19 -5.82
CA LYS A 32 -6.92 -6.76 -5.40
C LYS A 32 -6.80 -8.11 -4.67
N SER A 33 -5.79 -8.91 -4.99
CA SER A 33 -5.58 -10.21 -4.36
C SER A 33 -5.27 -10.11 -2.85
N TYR A 34 -4.77 -8.97 -2.38
CA TYR A 34 -4.47 -8.77 -0.96
C TYR A 34 -5.74 -8.77 -0.08
N TYR A 35 -6.89 -8.38 -0.61
CA TYR A 35 -8.16 -8.41 0.12
C TYR A 35 -8.67 -9.83 0.44
N HIS A 36 -7.96 -10.88 0.00
CA HIS A 36 -8.24 -12.26 0.43
C HIS A 36 -7.63 -12.58 1.81
N TYR A 37 -6.68 -11.79 2.30
CA TYR A 37 -6.13 -11.96 3.64
C TYR A 37 -7.10 -11.43 4.68
N LYS A 38 -7.23 -12.16 5.80
CA LYS A 38 -8.15 -11.81 6.89
C LYS A 38 -7.49 -10.84 7.89
N CYS A 39 -7.14 -9.65 7.40
CA CYS A 39 -6.55 -8.55 8.18
C CYS A 39 -7.24 -7.23 7.85
N SER A 40 -6.90 -6.17 8.58
CA SER A 40 -7.33 -4.82 8.21
C SER A 40 -6.49 -4.31 7.04
N HIS A 41 -7.06 -3.45 6.21
CA HIS A 41 -6.42 -2.93 5.00
C HIS A 41 -6.37 -1.41 5.02
N ALA A 42 -5.23 -0.88 4.59
CA ALA A 42 -5.05 0.52 4.27
C ALA A 42 -4.32 0.65 2.92
N LEU A 43 -4.52 1.76 2.22
CA LEU A 43 -3.91 1.97 0.90
C LEU A 43 -2.77 2.98 0.96
N CYS A 44 -1.69 2.65 0.26
CA CYS A 44 -0.51 3.50 0.15
C CYS A 44 -0.81 4.76 -0.66
N ASN A 45 -0.84 5.92 -0.01
CA ASN A 45 -1.16 7.18 -0.68
C ASN A 45 -0.05 7.67 -1.63
N ALA A 46 1.20 7.21 -1.50
CA ALA A 46 2.25 7.53 -2.49
C ALA A 46 1.95 6.97 -3.90
N ARG A 47 1.19 5.87 -4.00
CA ARG A 47 0.67 5.39 -5.30
C ARG A 47 -0.49 6.26 -5.78
N HIS A 48 -1.39 6.62 -4.87
CA HIS A 48 -2.54 7.48 -5.16
C HIS A 48 -2.11 8.85 -5.67
N LEU A 49 -1.12 9.48 -5.04
CA LEU A 49 -0.57 10.76 -5.50
C LEU A 49 -0.03 10.65 -6.93
N ARG A 50 0.71 9.60 -7.29
CA ARG A 50 1.18 9.39 -8.67
C ARG A 50 0.04 9.21 -9.68
N ASP A 51 -0.96 8.40 -9.30
CA ASP A 51 -2.13 8.17 -10.15
C ASP A 51 -2.90 9.51 -10.35
N LEU A 52 -3.10 10.29 -9.29
CA LEU A 52 -3.77 11.60 -9.32
C LEU A 52 -2.97 12.64 -10.11
N THR A 53 -1.65 12.73 -9.94
CA THR A 53 -0.79 13.63 -10.71
C THR A 53 -0.92 13.36 -12.20
N TYR A 54 -0.95 12.09 -12.61
CA TYR A 54 -1.21 11.75 -14.01
C TYR A 54 -2.59 12.23 -14.48
N ILE A 55 -3.64 12.09 -13.67
CA ILE A 55 -4.98 12.59 -14.02
C ILE A 55 -5.00 14.11 -14.14
N HIS A 56 -4.33 14.83 -13.25
CA HIS A 56 -4.23 16.29 -13.31
C HIS A 56 -3.40 16.74 -14.52
N GLU A 57 -2.14 16.34 -14.60
CA GLU A 57 -1.19 16.87 -15.60
C GLU A 57 -1.46 16.35 -17.01
N GLN A 58 -1.81 15.08 -17.16
CA GLN A 58 -1.92 14.43 -18.47
C GLN A 58 -3.36 14.36 -18.98
N MET A 59 -4.35 14.39 -18.09
CA MET A 59 -5.76 14.36 -18.46
C MET A 59 -6.48 15.69 -18.19
N GLY A 60 -5.80 16.67 -17.59
CA GLY A 60 -6.31 18.03 -17.40
C GLY A 60 -7.53 18.11 -16.49
N GLN A 61 -7.67 17.21 -15.52
CA GLN A 61 -8.85 17.17 -14.65
C GLN A 61 -8.57 17.82 -13.28
N PRO A 62 -9.15 19.00 -12.98
CA PRO A 62 -8.81 19.77 -11.77
C PRO A 62 -9.16 19.08 -10.44
N TRP A 63 -10.21 18.25 -10.41
CA TRP A 63 -10.58 17.52 -9.18
C TRP A 63 -9.45 16.62 -8.66
N ALA A 64 -8.52 16.19 -9.52
CA ALA A 64 -7.39 15.38 -9.10
C ALA A 64 -6.34 16.18 -8.34
N GLU A 65 -6.16 17.46 -8.66
CA GLU A 65 -5.32 18.38 -7.89
C GLU A 65 -5.93 18.66 -6.52
N GLU A 66 -7.23 18.96 -6.47
CA GLU A 66 -7.96 19.12 -5.20
C GLU A 66 -7.85 17.88 -4.30
N ALA A 67 -7.86 16.68 -4.89
CA ALA A 67 -7.66 15.42 -4.17
C ALA A 67 -6.22 15.28 -3.62
N ILE A 68 -5.20 15.68 -4.39
CA ILE A 68 -3.79 15.70 -3.95
C ILE A 68 -3.64 16.63 -2.75
N GLU A 69 -4.11 17.87 -2.88
CA GLU A 69 -4.04 18.88 -1.82
C GLU A 69 -4.77 18.42 -0.57
N THR A 70 -5.93 17.79 -0.72
CA THR A 70 -6.69 17.25 0.40
C THR A 70 -5.93 16.12 1.11
N LEU A 71 -5.36 15.16 0.39
CA LEU A 71 -4.56 14.08 1.00
C LEU A 71 -3.34 14.63 1.75
N LEU A 72 -2.64 15.61 1.18
CA LEU A 72 -1.48 16.23 1.82
C LEU A 72 -1.89 17.05 3.04
N SER A 73 -3.00 17.80 2.97
CA SER A 73 -3.54 18.54 4.12
C SER A 73 -3.92 17.62 5.28
N ILE A 74 -4.52 16.46 4.98
CA ILE A 74 -4.84 15.45 6.01
C ILE A 74 -3.55 14.96 6.66
N LYS A 75 -2.55 14.61 5.85
CA LYS A 75 -1.25 14.14 6.33
C LYS A 75 -0.59 15.17 7.24
N GLU A 76 -0.54 16.43 6.83
CA GLU A 76 0.01 17.52 7.64
C GLU A 76 -0.76 17.70 8.95
N GLY A 77 -2.10 17.63 8.91
CA GLY A 77 -2.93 17.69 10.11
C GLY A 77 -2.63 16.54 11.08
N VAL A 78 -2.48 15.31 10.59
CA VAL A 78 -2.12 14.14 11.40
C VAL A 78 -0.75 14.31 12.04
N GLU A 79 0.25 14.74 11.28
CA GLU A 79 1.61 14.95 11.81
C GLU A 79 1.66 16.10 12.84
N ALA A 80 0.91 17.18 12.61
CA ALA A 80 0.79 18.27 13.58
C ALA A 80 0.11 17.81 14.88
N ALA A 81 -0.96 17.02 14.77
CA ALA A 81 -1.65 16.45 15.92
C ALA A 81 -0.75 15.50 16.72
N LYS A 82 0.02 14.64 16.03
CA LYS A 82 1.04 13.77 16.66
C LYS A 82 2.11 14.56 17.39
N ALA A 83 2.64 15.62 16.76
CA ALA A 83 3.64 16.49 17.37
C ALA A 83 3.12 17.22 18.61
N ALA A 84 1.81 17.50 18.65
CA ALA A 84 1.12 18.06 19.81
C ALA A 84 0.74 17.01 20.88
N GLY A 85 1.06 15.73 20.68
CA GLY A 85 0.74 14.64 21.60
C GLY A 85 -0.70 14.13 21.52
N SER A 86 -1.46 14.50 20.48
CA SER A 86 -2.79 13.97 20.24
C SER A 86 -2.73 12.64 19.48
N ALA A 87 -3.63 11.72 19.83
CA ALA A 87 -3.82 10.44 19.14
C ALA A 87 -4.88 10.51 18.03
N THR A 88 -5.62 11.62 17.93
CA THR A 88 -6.70 11.80 16.94
C THR A 88 -6.75 13.24 16.43
N LEU A 89 -7.34 13.43 15.26
CA LEU A 89 -7.75 14.76 14.79
C LEU A 89 -9.03 15.20 15.51
N ALA A 90 -9.21 16.51 15.66
CA ALA A 90 -10.44 17.05 16.24
C ALA A 90 -11.67 16.66 15.37
N PRO A 91 -12.83 16.34 15.97
CA PRO A 91 -13.99 15.83 15.25
C PRO A 91 -14.46 16.72 14.08
N GLU A 92 -14.42 18.04 14.26
CA GLU A 92 -14.77 19.02 13.24
C GLU A 92 -13.79 19.01 12.07
N THR A 93 -12.52 18.75 12.34
CA THR A 93 -11.47 18.64 11.31
C THR A 93 -11.66 17.37 10.50
N LEU A 94 -11.95 16.24 11.15
CA LEU A 94 -12.27 14.96 10.51
C LEU A 94 -13.46 15.12 9.55
N LEU A 95 -14.58 15.63 10.06
CA LEU A 95 -15.80 15.86 9.26
C LEU A 95 -15.54 16.82 8.09
N GLY A 96 -14.70 17.84 8.29
CA GLY A 96 -14.30 18.77 7.24
C GLY A 96 -13.51 18.10 6.12
N PHE A 97 -12.62 17.15 6.44
CA PHE A 97 -11.89 16.36 5.44
C PHE A 97 -12.81 15.39 4.70
N GLU A 98 -13.70 14.71 5.43
CA GLU A 98 -14.68 13.79 4.84
C GLU A 98 -15.61 14.49 3.85
N ARG A 99 -16.12 15.67 4.21
CA ARG A 99 -16.98 16.46 3.32
C ARG A 99 -16.25 16.90 2.06
N ARG A 100 -15.02 17.42 2.19
CA ARG A 100 -14.19 17.80 1.04
C ARG A 100 -13.94 16.61 0.11
N TRP A 101 -13.64 15.46 0.69
CA TRP A 101 -13.45 14.22 -0.07
C TRP A 101 -14.69 13.88 -0.92
N ASP A 102 -15.87 13.91 -0.31
CA ASP A 102 -17.13 13.61 -1.00
C ASP A 102 -17.43 14.60 -2.13
N GLU A 103 -17.20 15.90 -1.89
CA GLU A 103 -17.35 16.96 -2.91
C GLU A 103 -16.40 16.76 -4.11
N ILE A 104 -15.14 16.43 -3.85
CA ILE A 104 -14.13 16.19 -4.89
C ILE A 104 -14.52 15.00 -5.76
N PHE A 105 -14.92 13.88 -5.16
CA PHE A 105 -15.28 12.69 -5.94
C PHE A 105 -16.64 12.79 -6.62
N ALA A 106 -17.57 13.62 -6.12
CA ALA A 106 -18.75 14.02 -6.88
C ALA A 106 -18.35 14.76 -8.18
N LYS A 107 -17.42 15.72 -8.13
CA LYS A 107 -16.85 16.36 -9.33
C LYS A 107 -16.17 15.35 -10.25
N GLY A 108 -15.41 14.42 -9.67
CA GLY A 108 -14.75 13.34 -10.41
C GLY A 108 -15.73 12.45 -11.18
N TYR A 109 -16.87 12.11 -10.57
CA TYR A 109 -17.95 11.37 -11.23
C TYR A 109 -18.62 12.15 -12.36
N VAL A 110 -18.89 13.44 -12.16
CA VAL A 110 -19.46 14.32 -13.20
C VAL A 110 -18.52 14.46 -14.39
N ALA A 111 -17.22 14.67 -14.14
CA ALA A 111 -16.21 14.80 -15.19
C ALA A 111 -15.96 13.49 -15.95
N ASN A 112 -16.28 12.34 -15.34
CA ASN A 112 -16.04 11.02 -15.90
C ASN A 112 -17.31 10.16 -15.81
N PRO A 113 -18.33 10.41 -16.65
CA PRO A 113 -19.55 9.61 -16.65
C PRO A 113 -19.28 8.17 -17.08
N ASP A 114 -20.22 7.26 -16.79
CA ASP A 114 -20.10 5.87 -17.24
C ASP A 114 -20.00 5.78 -18.76
N PRO A 115 -19.15 4.88 -19.29
CA PRO A 115 -19.04 4.67 -20.71
C PRO A 115 -20.40 4.20 -21.27
N PRO A 116 -20.79 4.65 -22.47
CA PRO A 116 -22.04 4.23 -23.07
C PRO A 116 -22.05 2.71 -23.29
N PRO A 117 -23.24 2.08 -23.31
CA PRO A 117 -23.35 0.65 -23.55
C PRO A 117 -22.70 0.28 -24.90
N PRO A 118 -21.99 -0.85 -24.96
CA PRO A 118 -21.22 -1.20 -26.14
C PRO A 118 -22.15 -1.55 -27.30
N LYS A 119 -21.91 -0.97 -28.49
CA LYS A 119 -22.68 -1.24 -29.72
C LYS A 119 -22.63 -2.70 -30.17
N LYS A 120 -21.62 -3.46 -29.74
CA LYS A 120 -21.47 -4.91 -29.99
C LYS A 120 -21.25 -5.61 -28.65
N LYS A 121 -21.93 -6.73 -28.40
CA LYS A 121 -21.70 -7.55 -27.21
C LYS A 121 -20.26 -8.06 -27.23
N LYS A 122 -19.41 -7.50 -26.36
CA LYS A 122 -18.08 -8.02 -26.04
C LYS A 122 -18.16 -8.72 -24.69
N ARG A 123 -17.28 -9.71 -24.48
CA ARG A 123 -17.15 -10.37 -23.19
C ARG A 123 -16.59 -9.39 -22.17
N GLY A 124 -17.27 -9.24 -21.03
CA GLY A 124 -16.86 -8.37 -19.93
C GLY A 124 -17.48 -6.96 -19.97
N PRO A 125 -17.44 -6.23 -18.83
CA PRO A 125 -17.96 -4.87 -18.74
C PRO A 125 -17.14 -3.88 -19.60
N PRO A 126 -17.74 -2.77 -20.06
CA PRO A 126 -17.02 -1.73 -20.77
C PRO A 126 -15.86 -1.15 -19.96
N ALA A 127 -14.75 -0.84 -20.62
CA ALA A 127 -13.60 -0.19 -19.98
C ALA A 127 -13.97 1.26 -19.62
N LYS A 128 -13.81 1.63 -18.34
CA LYS A 128 -14.21 2.95 -17.81
C LYS A 128 -13.12 4.03 -17.94
N GLY A 129 -11.91 3.68 -18.37
CA GLY A 129 -10.77 4.60 -18.43
C GLY A 129 -10.10 4.84 -17.07
N LYS A 130 -8.92 5.47 -17.08
CA LYS A 130 -8.08 5.62 -15.88
C LYS A 130 -8.74 6.50 -14.80
N ALA A 131 -9.23 7.68 -15.18
CA ALA A 131 -9.85 8.64 -14.27
C ALA A 131 -11.08 8.05 -13.56
N ARG A 132 -12.08 7.54 -14.30
CA ARG A 132 -13.26 6.91 -13.71
C ARG A 132 -12.92 5.72 -12.82
N SER A 133 -11.98 4.87 -13.24
CA SER A 133 -11.56 3.72 -12.42
C SER A 133 -10.90 4.15 -11.10
N LEU A 134 -10.26 5.32 -11.08
CA LEU A 134 -9.65 5.89 -9.88
C LEU A 134 -10.70 6.52 -8.96
N VAL A 135 -11.66 7.27 -9.50
CA VAL A 135 -12.81 7.79 -8.74
C VAL A 135 -13.57 6.66 -8.06
N GLU A 136 -13.94 5.61 -8.79
CA GLU A 136 -14.65 4.45 -8.21
C GLU A 136 -13.80 3.72 -7.17
N ARG A 137 -12.48 3.71 -7.31
CA ARG A 137 -11.60 3.12 -6.30
C ARG A 137 -11.66 3.94 -5.02
N PHE A 138 -11.51 5.25 -5.12
CA PHE A 138 -11.51 6.14 -3.96
C PHE A 138 -12.84 6.19 -3.23
N ASP A 139 -13.95 6.08 -3.96
CA ASP A 139 -15.29 6.00 -3.40
C ASP A 139 -15.49 4.65 -2.66
N HIS A 140 -15.30 3.52 -3.37
CA HIS A 140 -15.51 2.19 -2.77
C HIS A 140 -14.51 1.83 -1.66
N ARG A 141 -13.32 2.45 -1.65
CA ARG A 141 -12.23 2.18 -0.70
C ARG A 141 -11.85 3.39 0.14
N ARG A 142 -12.78 4.33 0.31
CA ARG A 142 -12.57 5.55 1.11
C ARG A 142 -11.97 5.25 2.47
N ARG A 143 -12.51 4.25 3.17
CA ARG A 143 -12.05 3.86 4.51
C ARG A 143 -10.59 3.45 4.51
N GLU A 144 -10.18 2.63 3.55
CA GLU A 144 -8.80 2.15 3.44
C GLU A 144 -7.83 3.25 2.98
N VAL A 145 -8.28 4.19 2.15
CA VAL A 145 -7.47 5.33 1.65
C VAL A 145 -7.22 6.35 2.77
N LEU A 146 -8.25 6.66 3.54
CA LEU A 146 -8.23 7.65 4.62
C LEU A 146 -7.91 7.04 6.00
N ALA A 147 -7.55 5.76 6.07
CA ALA A 147 -7.35 5.06 7.35
C ALA A 147 -6.34 5.77 8.28
N PHE A 148 -5.26 6.33 7.72
CA PHE A 148 -4.22 7.09 8.44
C PHE A 148 -4.74 8.35 9.15
N MET A 149 -5.90 8.85 8.75
CA MET A 149 -6.57 9.99 9.37
C MET A 149 -7.28 9.60 10.68
N HIS A 150 -7.74 8.34 10.76
CA HIS A 150 -8.50 7.82 11.89
C HIS A 150 -7.64 7.05 12.89
N ASP A 151 -6.56 6.44 12.41
CA ASP A 151 -5.61 5.68 13.21
C ASP A 151 -4.19 6.14 12.85
N PHE A 152 -3.56 6.80 13.82
CA PHE A 152 -2.26 7.44 13.67
C PHE A 152 -1.10 6.44 13.55
N ASP A 153 -1.32 5.16 13.91
CA ASP A 153 -0.35 4.09 13.73
C ASP A 153 -0.30 3.60 12.27
N ILE A 154 -1.32 3.91 11.47
CA ILE A 154 -1.34 3.62 10.04
C ILE A 154 -0.55 4.70 9.30
N PRO A 155 0.55 4.36 8.61
CA PRO A 155 1.32 5.35 7.87
C PRO A 155 0.60 5.78 6.58
N PHE A 156 0.84 7.03 6.17
CA PHE A 156 0.33 7.58 4.91
C PHE A 156 0.80 6.80 3.68
N ASP A 157 2.02 6.27 3.72
CA ASP A 157 2.65 5.54 2.63
C ASP A 157 3.35 4.27 3.11
N ASN A 158 3.74 3.41 2.16
CA ASN A 158 4.48 2.19 2.42
C ASN A 158 5.96 2.32 2.01
N ASN A 159 6.55 3.51 2.18
CA ASN A 159 7.91 3.78 1.70
C ASN A 159 8.96 2.85 2.33
N LEU A 160 8.73 2.38 3.55
CA LEU A 160 9.64 1.45 4.21
C LEU A 160 9.72 0.10 3.47
N ALA A 161 8.58 -0.51 3.15
CA ALA A 161 8.58 -1.77 2.41
C ALA A 161 9.10 -1.59 0.98
N GLU A 162 8.75 -0.47 0.31
CA GLU A 162 9.29 -0.17 -1.02
C GLU A 162 10.82 -0.02 -0.98
N ARG A 163 11.37 0.64 0.05
CA ARG A 163 12.82 0.79 0.25
C ARG A 163 13.49 -0.56 0.51
N ASP A 164 12.89 -1.42 1.31
CA ASP A 164 13.42 -2.76 1.60
C ASP A 164 13.51 -3.61 0.31
N LEU A 165 12.49 -3.53 -0.56
CA LEU A 165 12.44 -4.23 -1.85
C LEU A 165 13.38 -3.62 -2.91
N ARG A 166 13.81 -2.38 -2.76
CA ARG A 166 14.66 -1.67 -3.75
C ARG A 166 15.94 -2.43 -4.07
N MET A 167 16.53 -3.12 -3.10
CA MET A 167 17.77 -3.88 -3.31
C MET A 167 17.60 -5.03 -4.31
N ASN A 168 16.39 -5.61 -4.41
CA ASN A 168 16.08 -6.63 -5.41
C ASN A 168 16.18 -6.03 -6.82
N LYS A 169 15.65 -4.81 -6.99
CA LYS A 169 15.74 -4.06 -8.26
C LYS A 169 17.16 -3.60 -8.58
N VAL A 170 17.94 -3.21 -7.57
CA VAL A 170 19.36 -2.86 -7.76
C VAL A 170 20.16 -4.08 -8.22
N LYS A 171 19.99 -5.25 -7.58
CA LYS A 171 20.62 -6.50 -8.06
C LYS A 171 20.22 -6.81 -9.50
N GLN A 172 18.94 -6.66 -9.84
CA GLN A 172 18.46 -6.89 -11.20
C GLN A 172 19.14 -5.96 -12.21
N LYS A 173 19.28 -4.68 -11.86
CA LYS A 173 19.91 -3.66 -12.72
C LYS A 173 21.41 -3.89 -12.91
N ILE A 174 22.13 -4.21 -11.86
CA ILE A 174 23.60 -4.31 -11.88
C ILE A 174 24.07 -5.70 -12.31
N SER A 175 23.41 -6.75 -11.82
CA SER A 175 23.89 -8.14 -11.92
C SER A 175 22.90 -9.06 -12.63
N GLY A 176 21.87 -8.53 -13.31
CA GLY A 176 20.87 -9.32 -14.02
C GLY A 176 19.98 -10.19 -13.12
N CYS A 177 19.39 -11.26 -13.64
CA CYS A 177 18.58 -12.20 -12.85
C CYS A 177 19.45 -13.19 -12.03
N PHE A 178 18.81 -13.94 -11.13
CA PHE A 178 19.42 -15.14 -10.58
C PHE A 178 19.30 -16.27 -11.60
N ARG A 179 20.33 -17.10 -11.73
CA ARG A 179 20.30 -18.28 -12.62
C ARG A 179 19.62 -19.48 -11.97
N ASP A 180 19.48 -19.45 -10.65
CA ASP A 180 18.94 -20.52 -9.83
C ASP A 180 18.02 -19.93 -8.75
N THR A 181 16.95 -20.64 -8.43
CA THR A 181 15.95 -20.20 -7.44
C THR A 181 16.50 -20.23 -6.02
N GLY A 182 17.36 -21.20 -5.67
CA GLY A 182 18.00 -21.29 -4.36
C GLY A 182 18.83 -20.04 -4.04
N HIS A 183 19.62 -19.55 -4.99
CA HIS A 183 20.34 -18.28 -4.81
C HIS A 183 19.41 -17.08 -4.58
N SER A 184 18.22 -17.08 -5.18
CA SER A 184 17.24 -16.02 -4.96
C SER A 184 16.59 -16.11 -3.57
N GLU A 185 16.39 -17.33 -3.06
CA GLU A 185 15.88 -17.60 -1.72
C GLU A 185 16.91 -17.18 -0.66
N ASP A 186 18.18 -17.55 -0.84
CA ASP A 186 19.28 -17.15 0.05
C ASP A 186 19.41 -15.62 0.11
N PHE A 187 19.37 -14.98 -1.06
CA PHE A 187 19.39 -13.52 -1.14
C PHE A 187 18.21 -12.90 -0.37
N CYS A 188 16.99 -13.40 -0.59
CA CYS A 188 15.81 -12.93 0.13
C CYS A 188 15.94 -13.16 1.64
N ARG A 189 16.41 -14.33 2.08
CA ARG A 189 16.58 -14.67 3.51
C ARG A 189 17.58 -13.74 4.20
N ILE A 190 18.76 -13.54 3.62
CA ILE A 190 19.79 -12.63 4.14
C ILE A 190 19.26 -11.20 4.20
N ARG A 191 18.61 -10.73 3.12
CA ARG A 191 18.05 -9.38 3.06
C ARG A 191 16.93 -9.17 4.07
N SER A 192 16.03 -10.12 4.22
CA SER A 192 14.95 -10.07 5.22
C SER A 192 15.50 -10.00 6.64
N TYR A 193 16.52 -10.79 6.97
CA TYR A 193 17.21 -10.72 8.26
C TYR A 193 17.80 -9.33 8.53
N ILE A 194 18.56 -8.79 7.57
CA ILE A 194 19.18 -7.45 7.69
C ILE A 194 18.12 -6.35 7.81
N CYS A 195 17.04 -6.41 7.01
CA CYS A 195 15.98 -5.41 7.07
C CYS A 195 15.26 -5.45 8.43
N THR A 196 15.07 -6.64 8.99
CA THR A 196 14.42 -6.79 10.29
C THR A 196 15.32 -6.33 11.43
N ALA A 197 16.62 -6.65 11.39
CA ALA A 197 17.59 -6.14 12.35
C ALA A 197 17.63 -4.60 12.36
N ARG A 198 17.66 -3.97 11.18
CA ARG A 198 17.64 -2.50 11.06
C ARG A 198 16.36 -1.87 11.61
N LYS A 199 15.21 -2.53 11.45
CA LYS A 199 13.93 -2.08 12.05
C LYS A 199 13.98 -2.12 13.58
N ASN A 200 14.77 -3.02 14.15
CA ASN A 200 15.03 -3.12 15.58
C ASN A 200 16.31 -2.38 16.01
N THR A 201 16.71 -1.33 15.25
CA THR A 201 17.85 -0.47 15.54
C THR A 201 19.23 -1.14 15.55
N THR A 202 19.33 -2.39 15.10
CA THR A 202 20.61 -3.13 14.99
C THR A 202 21.27 -2.90 13.63
N GLY A 203 22.57 -2.62 13.63
CA GLY A 203 23.35 -2.46 12.41
C GLY A 203 23.46 -3.75 11.60
N ALA A 204 23.65 -3.64 10.28
CA ALA A 204 23.77 -4.84 9.43
C ALA A 204 25.00 -5.70 9.78
N PHE A 205 26.13 -5.06 10.07
CA PHE A 205 27.36 -5.75 10.48
C PHE A 205 27.16 -6.45 11.81
N GLU A 206 26.69 -5.71 12.82
CA GLU A 206 26.37 -6.23 14.15
C GLU A 206 25.42 -7.43 14.08
N ALA A 207 24.32 -7.32 13.32
CA ALA A 207 23.37 -8.40 13.16
C ALA A 207 23.99 -9.66 12.54
N LEU A 208 24.84 -9.50 11.53
CA LEU A 208 25.53 -10.63 10.89
C LEU A 208 26.60 -11.22 11.80
N SER A 209 27.39 -10.39 12.49
CA SER A 209 28.39 -10.84 13.46
C SER A 209 27.74 -11.62 14.60
N GLY A 210 26.66 -11.10 15.17
CA GLY A 210 25.89 -11.79 16.21
C GLY A 210 25.35 -13.14 15.73
N LEU A 211 24.78 -13.20 14.52
CA LEU A 211 24.31 -14.46 13.92
C LEU A 211 25.41 -15.53 13.87
N PHE A 212 26.62 -15.18 13.40
CA PHE A 212 27.74 -16.12 13.34
C PHE A 212 28.36 -16.45 14.70
N GLN A 213 28.13 -15.62 15.71
CA GLN A 213 28.56 -15.85 17.09
C GLN A 213 27.51 -16.59 17.93
N GLY A 214 26.39 -17.02 17.35
CA GLY A 214 25.30 -17.70 18.07
C GLY A 214 24.36 -16.75 18.84
N HIS A 215 24.46 -15.45 18.61
CA HIS A 215 23.63 -14.40 19.21
C HIS A 215 22.86 -13.66 18.11
N PRO A 216 21.89 -14.31 17.43
CA PRO A 216 21.13 -13.65 16.37
C PRO A 216 20.39 -12.43 16.92
N ALA A 217 20.29 -11.37 16.10
CA ALA A 217 19.62 -10.11 16.46
C ALA A 217 18.11 -10.29 16.75
N MET A 218 17.55 -11.47 16.51
CA MET A 218 16.21 -11.87 16.91
C MET A 218 16.24 -13.30 17.45
N SER A 219 15.52 -13.53 18.55
CA SER A 219 15.13 -14.87 18.98
C SER A 219 14.24 -15.48 17.90
N ALA A 220 14.35 -16.80 17.68
CA ALA A 220 13.42 -17.53 16.83
C ALA A 220 11.97 -17.22 17.24
N ALA A 221 11.07 -17.16 16.25
CA ALA A 221 9.63 -17.10 16.52
C ALA A 221 9.26 -18.21 17.52
N PRO A 222 8.34 -17.96 18.47
CA PRO A 222 7.85 -19.04 19.32
C PRO A 222 7.28 -20.16 18.44
N GLU A 223 7.60 -21.40 18.81
CA GLU A 223 7.10 -22.63 18.18
C GLU A 223 5.56 -22.70 18.14
#